data_AF-A0A1X0ZN10-F1
#
_entry.id   AF-A0A1X0ZN10-F1
#
_cell.length_a   1.000
_cell.length_b   1.000
_cell.length_c   1.000
_cell.angle_alpha   90.00
_cell.angle_beta   90.00
_cell.angle_gamma   90.00
#
_symmetry.space_group_name_H-M   'P 1'
#
loop_
_entity.id
_entity.type
_entity.pdbx_description
1 polymer ?
#
loop_
_entity_poly.entity_id
_entity_poly.type
_entity_poly.pdbx_seq_one_letter_code
_entity_poly.pdbx_strand_id
1 'polypeptide(L)'
;MSTFLLNYTEFLAKAITVLLVFMAMLLVFAGMRSSGGKGKSREGKLSARSLNKFYENLTRTVTDLTMSKAERKAADKAQKKADKAVGARPKVFVLDFEGDPSASAVESLRHEVTALLAGANASQDEVVLRLGSPGGYVSAYGLAASQLQRITSAQITLTVCIDEIAASGGYMMACVADKVIAAPFALVGSIGVVAELPNVNRLLKKIDVDYNVYTAGESKRTVSVFGENTDAAREKFMEQLTRVHELFKTHVSKHRPQVEIEKIATGEAWHANESLALNLVDDLMTSDEYLATKAKGAELIHLEFARPKTSALRKLISGSVTTGLEQHLPRFLALFTKTH
;
A
#
# COMPACT_ATOMS: atom_id res chain seq x y z
N MET A 1 -60.47 25.00 22.93
CA MET A 1 -59.40 24.00 23.11
C MET A 1 -58.35 24.03 21.99
N SER A 2 -58.76 24.23 20.73
CA SER A 2 -57.87 24.22 19.54
C SER A 2 -56.85 25.37 19.49
N THR A 3 -57.22 26.59 19.87
CA THR A 3 -56.32 27.76 19.85
C THR A 3 -55.23 27.72 20.91
N PHE A 4 -55.49 27.13 22.09
CA PHE A 4 -54.49 26.96 23.14
C PHE A 4 -53.42 25.93 22.73
N LEU A 5 -53.83 24.81 22.13
CA LEU A 5 -52.92 23.78 21.64
C LEU A 5 -52.02 24.31 20.51
N LEU A 6 -52.56 25.10 19.57
CA LEU A 6 -51.79 25.72 18.49
C LEU A 6 -50.74 26.71 19.02
N ASN A 7 -51.12 27.60 19.94
CA ASN A 7 -50.20 28.56 20.55
C ASN A 7 -49.10 27.84 21.37
N TYR A 8 -49.45 26.74 22.06
CA TYR A 8 -48.48 25.94 22.79
C TYR A 8 -47.50 25.22 21.84
N THR A 9 -47.97 24.68 20.72
CA THR A 9 -47.10 24.06 19.72
C THR A 9 -46.17 25.06 19.04
N GLU A 10 -46.63 26.29 18.78
CA GLU A 10 -45.80 27.35 18.23
C GLU A 10 -44.72 27.81 19.23
N PHE A 11 -45.09 27.94 20.51
CA PHE A 11 -44.14 28.23 21.57
C PHE A 11 -43.09 27.11 21.72
N LEU A 12 -43.51 25.85 21.68
CA LEU A 12 -42.62 24.70 21.77
C LEU A 12 -41.66 24.64 20.57
N ALA A 13 -42.14 24.91 19.35
CA ALA A 13 -41.31 24.98 18.16
C ALA A 13 -40.25 26.11 18.26
N LYS A 14 -40.64 27.29 18.76
CA LYS A 14 -39.72 28.41 19.02
C LYS A 14 -38.67 28.06 20.10
N ALA A 15 -39.07 27.36 21.16
CA ALA A 15 -38.15 26.92 22.21
C ALA A 15 -37.13 25.88 21.70
N ILE A 16 -37.58 24.91 20.89
CA ILE A 16 -36.70 23.89 20.28
C ILE A 16 -35.71 24.52 19.31
N THR A 17 -36.16 25.46 18.47
CA THR A 17 -35.29 26.17 17.52
C THR A 17 -34.23 27.00 18.23
N VAL A 18 -34.57 27.72 19.30
CA VAL A 18 -33.58 28.42 20.13
C VAL A 18 -32.57 27.45 20.75
N LEU A 19 -33.04 26.29 21.25
CA LEU A 19 -32.16 25.28 21.84
C LEU A 19 -31.20 24.67 20.80
N LEU A 20 -31.67 24.40 19.59
CA LEU A 20 -30.85 23.91 18.48
C LEU A 20 -29.82 24.93 18.03
N VAL A 21 -30.18 26.22 17.96
CA VAL A 21 -29.23 27.31 17.65
C VAL A 21 -28.19 27.43 18.76
N PHE A 22 -28.58 27.33 20.02
CA PHE A 22 -27.65 27.35 21.15
C PHE A 22 -26.71 26.15 21.15
N MET A 23 -27.21 24.96 20.83
CA MET A 23 -26.41 23.75 20.71
C MET A 23 -25.43 23.84 19.53
N ALA A 24 -25.88 24.38 18.39
CA ALA A 24 -25.01 24.66 17.24
C ALA A 24 -23.93 25.69 17.59
N MET A 25 -24.28 26.77 18.29
CA MET A 25 -23.32 27.77 18.76
C MET A 25 -22.31 27.16 19.75
N LEU A 26 -22.75 26.30 20.68
CA LEU A 26 -21.88 25.57 21.60
C LEU A 26 -20.93 24.62 20.87
N LEU A 27 -21.40 23.93 19.82
CA LEU A 27 -20.55 23.07 18.98
C LEU A 27 -19.51 23.90 18.20
N VAL A 28 -19.90 25.07 17.68
CA VAL A 28 -18.96 26.00 17.02
C VAL A 28 -17.95 26.56 18.03
N PHE A 29 -18.39 26.95 19.23
CA PHE A 29 -17.50 27.46 20.29
C PHE A 29 -16.58 26.37 20.86
N ALA A 30 -17.06 25.13 20.99
CA ALA A 30 -16.25 23.98 21.36
C ALA A 30 -15.23 23.65 20.25
N GLY A 31 -15.64 23.77 18.98
CA GLY A 31 -14.76 23.69 17.82
C GLY A 31 -13.65 24.73 17.86
N MET A 32 -13.99 26.00 18.14
CA MET A 32 -13.03 27.11 18.27
C MET A 32 -12.14 27.03 19.51
N ARG A 33 -12.62 26.46 20.63
CA ARG A 33 -11.76 26.17 21.80
C ARG A 33 -10.83 24.97 21.55
N SER A 34 -11.24 24.02 20.73
CA SER A 34 -10.37 22.88 20.34
C SER A 34 -9.26 23.29 19.37
N SER A 35 -9.37 24.41 18.67
CA SER A 35 -8.30 24.94 17.80
C SER A 35 -7.20 25.69 18.56
N GLY A 36 -7.33 25.90 19.88
CA GLY A 36 -6.30 26.50 20.74
C GLY A 36 -5.29 25.51 21.33
N GLY A 37 -5.44 24.21 21.06
CA GLY A 37 -4.45 23.20 21.45
C GLY A 37 -3.28 23.19 20.47
N LYS A 38 -2.10 23.61 20.95
CA LYS A 38 -0.75 23.42 20.34
C LYS A 38 -0.78 22.46 19.16
N GLY A 39 -0.37 22.93 17.98
CA GLY A 39 -0.23 22.14 16.76
C GLY A 39 0.54 20.85 17.00
N LYS A 40 -0.18 19.78 17.35
CA LYS A 40 0.32 18.40 17.22
C LYS A 40 0.40 18.18 15.72
N SER A 41 1.65 18.14 15.25
CA SER A 41 2.02 18.11 13.85
C SER A 41 1.15 17.13 13.07
N ARG A 42 0.78 17.54 11.85
CA ARG A 42 0.26 16.66 10.79
C ARG A 42 1.29 15.61 10.34
N GLU A 43 2.46 15.56 10.98
CA GLU A 43 3.58 14.74 10.60
C GLU A 43 3.40 13.34 11.18
N GLY A 44 3.45 12.33 10.32
CA GLY A 44 3.47 10.94 10.76
C GLY A 44 4.69 10.67 11.65
N LYS A 45 4.63 9.57 12.41
CA LYS A 45 5.69 9.16 13.31
C LYS A 45 6.43 7.96 12.73
N LEU A 46 7.74 8.09 12.59
CA LEU A 46 8.61 6.94 12.35
C LEU A 46 8.82 6.17 13.66
N SER A 47 8.68 4.86 13.60
CA SER A 47 9.01 3.94 14.69
C SER A 47 10.00 2.89 14.22
N ALA A 48 10.88 2.49 15.13
CA ALA A 48 11.84 1.42 14.92
C ALA A 48 11.67 0.38 16.05
N ARG A 49 11.58 -0.89 15.69
CA ARG A 49 11.49 -2.01 16.65
C ARG A 49 12.57 -3.05 16.34
N SER A 50 13.22 -3.57 17.38
CA SER A 50 14.16 -4.68 17.21
C SER A 50 13.40 -5.99 17.03
N LEU A 51 13.65 -6.70 15.93
CA LEU A 51 13.09 -8.05 15.72
C LEU A 51 13.94 -9.14 16.39
N ASN A 52 15.18 -8.86 16.79
CA ASN A 52 15.98 -9.84 17.53
C ASN A 52 15.27 -10.29 18.82
N LYS A 53 14.69 -9.35 19.56
CA LYS A 53 13.90 -9.65 20.77
C LYS A 53 12.73 -10.57 20.50
N PHE A 54 12.10 -10.45 19.33
CA PHE A 54 11.00 -11.31 18.93
C PHE A 54 11.50 -12.76 18.74
N TYR A 55 12.57 -12.96 17.98
CA TYR A 55 13.17 -14.30 17.77
C TYR A 55 13.78 -14.90 19.05
N GLU A 56 14.42 -14.09 19.88
CA GLU A 56 14.94 -14.49 21.19
C GLU A 56 13.81 -14.99 22.10
N ASN A 57 12.68 -14.29 22.14
CA ASN A 57 11.53 -14.71 22.94
C ASN A 57 10.94 -16.03 22.44
N LEU A 58 10.77 -16.21 21.12
CA LEU A 58 10.31 -17.48 20.54
C LEU A 58 11.23 -18.64 20.92
N THR A 59 12.54 -18.44 20.73
CA THR A 59 13.57 -19.42 21.08
C THR A 59 13.51 -19.76 22.56
N ARG A 60 13.42 -18.74 23.41
CA ARG A 60 13.34 -18.90 24.87
C ARG A 60 12.12 -19.72 25.27
N THR A 61 10.94 -19.43 24.73
CA THR A 61 9.72 -20.20 25.04
C THR A 61 9.89 -21.69 24.74
N VAL A 62 10.50 -22.04 23.59
CA VAL A 62 10.73 -23.44 23.22
C VAL A 62 11.80 -24.08 24.12
N THR A 63 12.93 -23.42 24.34
CA THR A 63 13.99 -23.96 25.23
C THR A 63 13.52 -24.10 26.68
N ASP A 64 12.60 -23.24 27.12
CA ASP A 64 12.03 -23.29 28.47
C ASP A 64 11.16 -24.53 28.70
N LEU A 65 10.60 -25.11 27.64
CA LEU A 65 9.79 -26.32 27.66
C LEU A 65 10.59 -27.59 27.36
N THR A 66 11.67 -27.48 26.57
CA THR A 66 12.36 -28.65 26.00
C THR A 66 13.70 -28.98 26.65
N MET A 67 14.34 -28.02 27.32
CA MET A 67 15.70 -28.18 27.84
C MET A 67 15.73 -28.12 29.37
N SER A 68 16.64 -28.86 30.00
CA SER A 68 16.95 -28.71 31.43
C SER A 68 17.61 -27.37 31.73
N LYS A 69 17.60 -26.95 33.01
CA LYS A 69 18.25 -25.71 33.46
C LYS A 69 19.76 -25.68 33.15
N ALA A 70 20.41 -26.84 33.12
CA ALA A 70 21.84 -26.94 32.81
C ALA A 70 22.10 -26.71 31.32
N GLU A 71 21.30 -27.33 30.45
CA GLU A 71 21.41 -27.19 28.99
C GLU A 71 21.08 -25.76 28.53
N ARG A 72 20.06 -25.11 29.13
CA ARG A 72 19.76 -23.69 28.86
C ARG A 72 20.93 -22.78 29.21
N LYS A 73 21.55 -22.97 30.37
CA LYS A 73 22.72 -22.20 30.79
C LYS A 73 23.92 -22.41 29.85
N ALA A 74 24.07 -23.61 29.28
CA ALA A 74 25.09 -23.89 28.29
C ALA A 74 24.80 -23.17 26.97
N ALA A 75 23.56 -23.20 26.48
CA ALA A 75 23.12 -22.50 25.28
C ALA A 75 23.27 -20.97 25.40
N ASP A 76 22.83 -20.37 26.50
CA ASP A 76 22.99 -18.93 26.77
C ASP A 76 24.47 -18.51 26.82
N LYS A 77 25.34 -19.36 27.38
CA LYS A 77 26.79 -19.11 27.41
C LYS A 77 27.39 -19.22 26.01
N ALA A 78 26.96 -20.19 25.21
CA ALA A 78 27.42 -20.34 23.83
C ALA A 78 26.98 -19.14 22.98
N GLN A 79 25.72 -18.70 23.11
CA GLN A 79 25.21 -17.51 22.43
C GLN A 79 25.96 -16.26 22.85
N LYS A 80 26.13 -15.99 24.16
CA LYS A 80 26.92 -14.84 24.64
C LYS A 80 28.39 -14.88 24.18
N LYS A 81 28.95 -16.06 23.99
CA LYS A 81 30.32 -16.22 23.47
C LYS A 81 30.37 -15.91 21.97
N ALA A 82 29.38 -16.37 21.20
CA ALA A 82 29.21 -15.98 19.80
C ALA A 82 28.99 -14.47 19.66
N ASP A 83 28.13 -13.90 20.51
CA ASP A 83 27.81 -12.47 20.54
C ASP A 83 29.02 -11.60 20.88
N LYS A 84 29.97 -12.10 21.69
CA LYS A 84 31.22 -11.40 22.01
C LYS A 84 32.29 -11.57 20.94
N ALA A 85 32.24 -12.65 20.14
CA ALA A 85 33.18 -12.90 19.06
C ALA A 85 32.83 -12.07 17.81
N VAL A 86 31.54 -11.84 17.58
CA VAL A 86 31.03 -10.91 16.57
C VAL A 86 31.00 -9.52 17.18
N GLY A 87 31.91 -8.62 16.80
CA GLY A 87 32.00 -7.25 17.34
C GLY A 87 30.77 -6.38 17.04
N ALA A 88 30.94 -5.26 16.34
CA ALA A 88 29.79 -4.50 15.86
C ALA A 88 29.02 -5.33 14.83
N ARG A 89 27.74 -5.63 15.10
CA ARG A 89 26.90 -6.40 14.17
C ARG A 89 26.46 -5.53 13.00
N PRO A 90 26.44 -6.06 11.78
CA PRO A 90 25.75 -5.40 10.68
C PRO A 90 24.26 -5.26 11.03
N LYS A 91 23.61 -4.22 10.51
CA LYS A 91 22.17 -4.01 10.69
C LYS A 91 21.42 -4.53 9.48
N VAL A 92 20.26 -5.11 9.74
CA VAL A 92 19.28 -5.47 8.73
C VAL A 92 18.04 -4.62 8.98
N PHE A 93 17.81 -3.63 8.13
CA PHE A 93 16.61 -2.81 8.20
C PHE A 93 15.47 -3.54 7.50
N VAL A 94 14.40 -3.84 8.22
CA VAL A 94 13.24 -4.55 7.68
C VAL A 94 12.13 -3.55 7.39
N LEU A 95 11.66 -3.54 6.15
CA LEU A 95 10.54 -2.76 5.66
C LEU A 95 9.41 -3.69 5.22
N ASP A 96 8.18 -3.20 5.26
CA ASP A 96 7.00 -3.93 4.77
C ASP A 96 6.29 -3.10 3.70
N PHE A 97 5.83 -3.77 2.64
CA PHE A 97 4.99 -3.15 1.63
C PHE A 97 3.86 -4.09 1.24
N GLU A 98 2.66 -3.75 1.70
CA GLU A 98 1.40 -4.35 1.28
C GLU A 98 0.72 -3.44 0.27
N GLY A 99 0.69 -3.88 -0.99
CA GLY A 99 0.27 -3.08 -2.13
C GLY A 99 -1.21 -3.26 -2.48
N ASP A 100 -1.95 -2.15 -2.53
CA ASP A 100 -3.26 -2.06 -3.20
C ASP A 100 -3.11 -1.56 -4.65
N PRO A 101 -4.17 -1.52 -5.47
CA PRO A 101 -4.05 -1.05 -6.85
C PRO A 101 -3.51 0.38 -7.01
N SER A 102 -3.61 1.22 -5.97
CA SER A 102 -3.08 2.58 -5.94
C SER A 102 -1.67 2.69 -5.36
N ALA A 103 -1.07 1.57 -4.95
CA ALA A 103 0.19 1.51 -4.23
C ALA A 103 0.21 2.45 -3.01
N SER A 104 -0.90 2.57 -2.27
CA SER A 104 -1.05 3.60 -1.23
C SER A 104 0.03 3.55 -0.13
N ALA A 105 0.61 2.37 0.13
CA ALA A 105 1.74 2.16 1.04
C ALA A 105 3.01 2.93 0.64
N VAL A 106 3.14 3.38 -0.63
CA VAL A 106 4.28 4.17 -1.10
C VAL A 106 4.49 5.45 -0.30
N GLU A 107 3.39 5.99 0.24
CA GLU A 107 3.39 7.20 1.06
C GLU A 107 4.08 7.00 2.41
N SER A 108 4.07 5.80 2.99
CA SER A 108 4.88 5.46 4.18
C SER A 108 6.29 5.04 3.78
N LEU A 109 6.40 4.18 2.75
CA LEU A 109 7.68 3.66 2.25
C LEU A 109 8.67 4.79 1.95
N ARG A 110 8.22 5.88 1.31
CA ARG A 110 9.11 7.01 0.97
C ARG A 110 9.74 7.68 2.20
N HIS A 111 9.04 7.71 3.34
CA HIS A 111 9.56 8.27 4.59
C HIS A 111 10.51 7.29 5.26
N GLU A 112 10.17 6.00 5.28
CA GLU A 112 11.01 4.92 5.80
C GLU A 112 12.34 4.85 5.04
N VAL A 113 12.28 4.83 3.70
CA VAL A 113 13.46 4.87 2.82
C VAL A 113 14.30 6.12 3.08
N THR A 114 13.68 7.29 3.26
CA THR A 114 14.43 8.53 3.52
C THR A 114 15.14 8.49 4.89
N ALA A 115 14.49 7.94 5.91
CA ALA A 115 15.09 7.78 7.23
C ALA A 115 16.21 6.72 7.21
N LEU A 116 16.01 5.62 6.50
CA LEU A 116 16.98 4.56 6.31
C LEU A 116 18.24 5.08 5.63
N LEU A 117 18.10 5.80 4.51
CA LEU A 117 19.22 6.39 3.77
C LEU A 117 20.06 7.37 4.61
N ALA A 118 19.46 7.99 5.63
CA ALA A 118 20.17 8.91 6.52
C ALA A 118 20.99 8.19 7.61
N GLY A 119 20.71 6.91 7.89
CA GLY A 119 21.28 6.19 9.04
C GLY A 119 21.96 4.86 8.73
N ALA A 120 21.79 4.30 7.53
CA ALA A 120 22.37 3.03 7.11
C ALA A 120 23.81 3.20 6.57
N ASN A 121 24.65 2.20 6.84
CA ASN A 121 26.00 2.09 6.27
C ASN A 121 25.97 1.13 5.06
N ALA A 122 26.16 1.68 3.85
CA ALA A 122 26.13 0.91 2.60
C ALA A 122 27.09 -0.29 2.55
N SER A 123 28.23 -0.24 3.24
CA SER A 123 29.24 -1.30 3.20
C SER A 123 28.97 -2.48 4.14
N GLN A 124 28.03 -2.33 5.08
CA GLN A 124 27.80 -3.31 6.16
C GLN A 124 26.33 -3.67 6.35
N ASP A 125 25.43 -2.74 6.09
CA ASP A 125 24.01 -2.90 6.36
C ASP A 125 23.25 -3.43 5.13
N GLU A 126 22.13 -4.09 5.39
CA GLU A 126 21.21 -4.62 4.40
C GLU A 126 19.81 -4.07 4.65
N VAL A 127 19.04 -3.88 3.57
CA VAL A 127 17.60 -3.65 3.64
C VAL A 127 16.87 -4.89 3.18
N VAL A 128 15.91 -5.36 3.97
CA VAL A 128 14.99 -6.43 3.61
C VAL A 128 13.60 -5.84 3.47
N LEU A 129 13.01 -5.92 2.28
CA LEU A 129 11.62 -5.57 2.05
C LEU A 129 10.79 -6.84 2.01
N ARG A 130 9.82 -6.97 2.92
CA ARG A 130 8.73 -7.94 2.76
C ARG A 130 7.67 -7.33 1.85
N LEU A 131 7.45 -7.95 0.70
CA LEU A 131 6.61 -7.42 -0.36
C LEU A 131 5.44 -8.35 -0.64
N GLY A 132 4.22 -7.83 -0.47
CA GLY A 132 2.97 -8.45 -0.87
C GLY A 132 2.20 -7.51 -1.79
N SER A 133 2.03 -7.87 -3.07
CA SER A 133 1.22 -7.07 -4.00
C SER A 133 0.84 -7.82 -5.29
N PRO A 134 -0.45 -7.79 -5.69
CA PRO A 134 -0.87 -8.25 -7.01
C PRO A 134 -0.60 -7.21 -8.14
N GLY A 135 -0.09 -6.03 -7.80
CA GLY A 135 0.12 -4.91 -8.73
C GLY A 135 -1.02 -3.88 -8.72
N GLY A 136 -1.08 -3.08 -9.79
CA GLY A 136 -2.01 -1.96 -9.90
C GLY A 136 -1.57 -0.91 -10.92
N TYR A 137 -1.87 0.35 -10.63
CA TYR A 137 -1.56 1.45 -11.55
C TYR A 137 -0.05 1.59 -11.76
N VAL A 138 0.36 1.52 -13.03
CA VAL A 138 1.76 1.56 -13.46
C VAL A 138 2.51 2.77 -12.90
N SER A 139 1.88 3.95 -12.88
CA SER A 139 2.52 5.17 -12.34
C SER A 139 2.76 5.10 -10.83
N ALA A 140 1.85 4.48 -10.08
CA ALA A 140 1.96 4.36 -8.63
C ALA A 140 3.02 3.33 -8.22
N TYR A 141 3.02 2.16 -8.86
CA TYR A 141 4.05 1.15 -8.65
C TYR A 141 5.41 1.56 -9.21
N GLY A 142 5.45 2.35 -10.29
CA GLY A 142 6.68 2.97 -10.78
C GLY A 142 7.29 3.95 -9.75
N LEU A 143 6.46 4.72 -9.04
CA LEU A 143 6.93 5.56 -7.93
C LEU A 143 7.46 4.71 -6.77
N ALA A 144 6.78 3.62 -6.42
CA ALA A 144 7.21 2.71 -5.36
C ALA A 144 8.54 2.01 -5.68
N ALA A 145 8.67 1.48 -6.91
CA ALA A 145 9.92 0.92 -7.42
C ALA A 145 11.05 1.97 -7.41
N SER A 146 10.75 3.22 -7.77
CA SER A 146 11.72 4.32 -7.69
C SER A 146 12.16 4.63 -6.25
N GLN A 147 11.32 4.40 -5.23
CA GLN A 147 11.75 4.52 -3.84
C GLN A 147 12.77 3.43 -3.47
N LEU A 148 12.53 2.19 -3.89
CA LEU A 148 13.48 1.08 -3.69
C LEU A 148 14.79 1.31 -4.45
N GLN A 149 14.72 1.87 -5.66
CA GLN A 149 15.91 2.19 -6.45
C GLN A 149 16.82 3.20 -5.76
N ARG A 150 16.29 4.07 -4.87
CA ARG A 150 17.13 4.97 -4.07
C ARG A 150 18.04 4.19 -3.11
N ILE A 151 17.60 3.03 -2.62
CA ILE A 151 18.39 2.15 -1.72
C ILE A 151 19.56 1.57 -2.50
N THR A 152 19.29 0.92 -3.63
CA THR A 152 20.33 0.28 -4.46
C THR A 152 21.28 1.31 -5.08
N SER A 153 20.77 2.49 -5.46
CA SER A 153 21.61 3.60 -5.95
C SER A 153 22.54 4.17 -4.87
N ALA A 154 22.17 4.04 -3.59
CA ALA A 154 23.03 4.36 -2.45
C ALA A 154 24.00 3.21 -2.10
N GLN A 155 24.06 2.16 -2.92
CA GLN A 155 24.89 0.98 -2.75
C GLN A 155 24.62 0.18 -1.46
N ILE A 156 23.43 0.35 -0.88
CA ILE A 156 22.97 -0.48 0.23
C ILE A 156 22.32 -1.72 -0.37
N THR A 157 22.71 -2.91 0.10
CA THR A 157 22.14 -4.17 -0.39
C THR A 157 20.64 -4.22 -0.10
N LEU A 158 19.82 -4.43 -1.13
CA LEU A 158 18.39 -4.61 -1.03
C LEU A 158 18.02 -6.06 -1.35
N THR A 159 17.42 -6.73 -0.37
CA THR A 159 16.76 -8.03 -0.55
C THR A 159 15.25 -7.85 -0.48
N VAL A 160 14.51 -8.38 -1.46
CA VAL A 160 13.05 -8.45 -1.42
C VAL A 160 12.62 -9.88 -1.11
N CYS A 161 11.77 -10.05 -0.10
CA CYS A 161 11.16 -11.33 0.25
C CYS A 161 9.66 -11.32 -0.12
N ILE A 162 9.21 -12.34 -0.84
CA ILE A 162 7.84 -12.48 -1.34
C ILE A 162 7.23 -13.76 -0.76
N ASP A 163 6.33 -13.61 0.21
CA ASP A 163 5.71 -14.78 0.85
C ASP A 163 4.44 -15.27 0.12
N GLU A 164 3.66 -14.35 -0.45
CA GLU A 164 2.38 -14.69 -1.10
C GLU A 164 2.35 -14.28 -2.57
N ILE A 165 2.61 -13.01 -2.89
CA ILE A 165 2.46 -12.50 -4.24
C ILE A 165 3.32 -11.24 -4.49
N ALA A 166 3.99 -11.21 -5.63
CA ALA A 166 4.56 -10.01 -6.22
C ALA A 166 4.38 -10.10 -7.75
N ALA A 167 3.21 -9.68 -8.21
CA ALA A 167 2.78 -9.76 -9.61
C ALA A 167 2.60 -8.35 -10.20
N SER A 168 2.80 -8.20 -11.51
CA SER A 168 2.64 -6.94 -12.25
C SER A 168 3.40 -5.78 -11.59
N GLY A 169 2.70 -4.75 -11.09
CA GLY A 169 3.31 -3.66 -10.32
C GLY A 169 4.11 -4.11 -9.09
N GLY A 170 3.72 -5.20 -8.43
CA GLY A 170 4.50 -5.81 -7.35
C GLY A 170 5.86 -6.31 -7.85
N TYR A 171 5.89 -7.01 -8.98
CA TYR A 171 7.15 -7.47 -9.57
C TYR A 171 8.01 -6.30 -10.09
N MET A 172 7.39 -5.23 -10.57
CA MET A 172 8.09 -3.99 -10.93
C MET A 172 8.89 -3.39 -9.76
N MET A 173 8.41 -3.58 -8.53
CA MET A 173 9.16 -3.23 -7.32
C MET A 173 10.22 -4.27 -6.99
N ALA A 174 9.84 -5.56 -6.99
CA ALA A 174 10.73 -6.66 -6.60
C ALA A 174 12.00 -6.71 -7.45
N CYS A 175 11.86 -6.53 -8.77
CA CYS A 175 12.97 -6.69 -9.71
C CYS A 175 14.12 -5.69 -9.50
N VAL A 176 13.88 -4.58 -8.77
CA VAL A 176 14.88 -3.55 -8.42
C VAL A 176 15.92 -4.07 -7.43
N ALA A 177 15.59 -5.10 -6.64
CA ALA A 177 16.44 -5.63 -5.58
C ALA A 177 17.67 -6.38 -6.11
N ASP A 178 18.75 -6.33 -5.33
CA ASP A 178 19.96 -7.12 -5.57
C ASP A 178 19.68 -8.62 -5.43
N LYS A 179 18.81 -8.98 -4.47
CA LYS A 179 18.32 -10.34 -4.28
C LYS A 179 16.79 -10.38 -4.15
N VAL A 180 16.15 -11.29 -4.87
CA VAL A 180 14.71 -11.59 -4.76
C VAL A 180 14.55 -13.00 -4.23
N ILE A 181 13.89 -13.11 -3.09
CA ILE A 181 13.61 -14.37 -2.39
C ILE A 181 12.10 -14.56 -2.39
N ALA A 182 11.64 -15.78 -2.65
CA ALA A 182 10.21 -16.06 -2.61
C ALA A 182 9.89 -17.40 -1.95
N ALA A 183 8.76 -17.47 -1.26
CA ALA A 183 8.22 -18.73 -0.77
C ALA A 183 7.84 -19.63 -1.96
N PRO A 184 8.02 -20.97 -1.91
CA PRO A 184 7.85 -21.87 -3.05
C PRO A 184 6.56 -21.71 -3.88
N PHE A 185 5.44 -21.38 -3.23
CA PHE A 185 4.12 -21.22 -3.86
C PHE A 185 3.71 -19.76 -4.10
N ALA A 186 4.55 -18.79 -3.76
CA ALA A 186 4.26 -17.38 -4.02
C ALA A 186 4.09 -17.14 -5.53
N LEU A 187 3.15 -16.26 -5.89
CA LEU A 187 2.91 -15.88 -7.29
C LEU A 187 3.82 -14.71 -7.68
N VAL A 188 4.62 -14.89 -8.72
CA VAL A 188 5.63 -13.93 -9.18
C VAL A 188 5.48 -13.72 -10.69
N GLY A 189 5.84 -12.53 -11.18
CA GLY A 189 5.80 -12.22 -12.61
C GLY A 189 4.59 -11.35 -12.97
N SER A 190 3.72 -11.83 -13.87
CA SER A 190 2.65 -11.03 -14.49
C SER A 190 3.19 -9.76 -15.17
N ILE A 191 4.29 -9.92 -15.91
CA ILE A 191 4.92 -8.81 -16.64
C ILE A 191 4.09 -8.56 -17.90
N GLY A 192 3.18 -7.61 -17.77
CA GLY A 192 2.22 -7.23 -18.78
C GLY A 192 1.42 -6.01 -18.34
N VAL A 193 0.66 -5.44 -19.28
CA VAL A 193 -0.19 -4.28 -19.03
C VAL A 193 -1.55 -4.56 -19.62
N VAL A 194 -2.59 -4.41 -18.80
CA VAL A 194 -3.98 -4.58 -19.21
C VAL A 194 -4.76 -3.31 -18.91
N ALA A 195 -5.74 -3.00 -19.75
CA ALA A 195 -6.73 -1.98 -19.48
C ALA A 195 -8.12 -2.53 -19.81
N GLU A 196 -9.01 -2.48 -18.83
CA GLU A 196 -10.37 -2.98 -18.93
C GLU A 196 -11.34 -1.80 -18.87
N LEU A 197 -12.14 -1.61 -19.91
CA LEU A 197 -13.15 -0.55 -19.96
C LEU A 197 -14.48 -1.11 -20.46
N PRO A 198 -15.54 -1.14 -19.64
CA PRO A 198 -16.87 -1.41 -20.14
C PRO A 198 -17.32 -0.25 -21.06
N ASN A 199 -18.02 -0.55 -22.16
CA ASN A 199 -18.62 0.48 -23.01
C ASN A 199 -20.15 0.40 -22.92
N VAL A 200 -20.76 1.43 -22.35
CA VAL A 200 -22.21 1.54 -22.16
C VAL A 200 -22.87 2.51 -23.14
N ASN A 201 -22.12 3.02 -24.15
CA ASN A 201 -22.64 3.97 -25.12
C ASN A 201 -23.92 3.48 -25.80
N ARG A 202 -23.96 2.19 -26.17
CA ARG A 202 -25.14 1.57 -26.80
C ARG A 202 -26.36 1.53 -25.88
N LEU A 203 -26.15 1.36 -24.57
CA LEU A 203 -27.22 1.38 -23.59
C LEU A 203 -27.79 2.80 -23.45
N LEU A 204 -26.92 3.81 -23.32
CA LEU A 204 -27.31 5.21 -23.22
C LEU A 204 -28.12 5.66 -24.45
N LYS A 205 -27.66 5.30 -25.66
CA LYS A 205 -28.40 5.54 -26.91
C LYS A 205 -29.79 4.87 -26.92
N LYS A 206 -29.97 3.72 -26.26
CA LYS A 206 -31.25 2.99 -26.22
C LYS A 206 -32.28 3.64 -25.27
N ILE A 207 -31.81 4.40 -24.29
CA ILE A 207 -32.67 5.09 -23.30
C ILE A 207 -32.70 6.60 -23.54
N ASP A 208 -32.32 7.04 -24.74
CA ASP A 208 -32.29 8.44 -25.18
C ASP A 208 -31.50 9.36 -24.23
N VAL A 209 -30.35 8.88 -23.73
CA VAL A 209 -29.41 9.68 -22.93
C VAL A 209 -28.21 10.11 -23.77
N ASP A 210 -28.06 11.41 -23.95
CA ASP A 210 -26.89 12.02 -24.58
C ASP A 210 -25.75 12.24 -23.57
N TYR A 211 -24.55 11.76 -23.93
CA TYR A 211 -23.33 12.02 -23.19
C TYR A 211 -22.37 12.88 -24.02
N ASN A 212 -22.37 14.18 -23.77
CA ASN A 212 -21.55 15.15 -24.48
C ASN A 212 -20.22 15.39 -23.76
N VAL A 213 -19.11 15.28 -24.48
CA VAL A 213 -17.76 15.51 -23.95
C VAL A 213 -17.12 16.64 -24.73
N TYR A 214 -16.74 17.69 -24.01
CA TYR A 214 -15.95 18.79 -24.57
C TYR A 214 -14.49 18.60 -24.16
N THR A 215 -13.60 18.42 -25.14
CA THR A 215 -12.14 18.34 -24.87
C THR A 215 -11.38 19.30 -25.77
N ALA A 216 -10.32 19.89 -25.21
CA ALA A 216 -9.36 20.66 -25.99
C ALA A 216 -8.21 19.76 -26.46
N GLY A 217 -8.07 19.57 -27.77
CA GLY A 217 -7.02 18.75 -28.40
C GLY A 217 -7.51 17.36 -28.82
N GLU A 218 -7.34 17.02 -30.10
CA GLU A 218 -7.91 15.84 -30.78
C GLU A 218 -7.50 14.48 -30.16
N SER A 219 -6.43 14.45 -29.37
CA SER A 219 -5.81 13.21 -28.88
C SER A 219 -5.99 12.94 -27.38
N LYS A 220 -6.77 13.75 -26.65
CA LYS A 220 -6.89 13.62 -25.18
C LYS A 220 -7.72 12.43 -24.70
N ARG A 221 -8.49 11.78 -25.58
CA ARG A 221 -9.30 10.61 -25.23
C ARG A 221 -9.23 9.56 -26.34
N THR A 222 -8.53 8.46 -26.07
CA THR A 222 -8.41 7.31 -26.97
C THR A 222 -9.58 6.34 -26.83
N VAL A 223 -10.06 6.08 -25.61
CA VAL A 223 -11.24 5.23 -25.36
C VAL A 223 -12.10 5.81 -24.25
N SER A 224 -13.39 5.47 -24.25
CA SER A 224 -14.41 5.95 -23.32
C SER A 224 -15.38 4.85 -22.89
N VAL A 225 -15.85 4.96 -21.66
CA VAL A 225 -16.94 4.13 -21.12
C VAL A 225 -18.30 4.55 -21.69
N PHE A 226 -18.53 5.86 -21.83
CA PHE A 226 -19.82 6.42 -22.20
C PHE A 226 -19.89 6.87 -23.66
N GLY A 227 -18.74 7.23 -24.24
CA GLY A 227 -18.61 7.64 -25.64
C GLY A 227 -18.50 6.46 -26.60
N GLU A 228 -18.66 6.73 -27.89
CA GLU A 228 -18.41 5.76 -28.95
C GLU A 228 -16.90 5.59 -29.15
N ASN A 229 -16.43 4.34 -29.09
CA ASN A 229 -15.04 4.00 -29.34
C ASN A 229 -14.91 3.61 -30.81
N THR A 230 -14.25 4.44 -31.62
CA THR A 230 -13.95 4.13 -33.03
C THR A 230 -12.75 3.19 -33.14
N ASP A 231 -12.57 2.54 -34.28
CA ASP A 231 -11.45 1.61 -34.48
C ASP A 231 -10.10 2.32 -34.41
N ALA A 232 -9.97 3.51 -35.00
CA ALA A 232 -8.76 4.33 -34.89
C ALA A 232 -8.43 4.71 -33.43
N ALA A 233 -9.46 4.95 -32.60
CA ALA A 233 -9.26 5.31 -31.20
C ALA A 233 -8.84 4.09 -30.36
N ARG A 234 -9.36 2.89 -30.69
CA ARG A 234 -8.89 1.60 -30.14
C ARG A 234 -7.45 1.29 -30.54
N GLU A 235 -7.10 1.46 -31.82
CA GLU A 235 -5.75 1.20 -32.33
C GLU A 235 -4.72 2.07 -31.62
N LYS A 236 -4.99 3.37 -31.50
CA LYS A 236 -4.15 4.30 -30.75
C LYS A 236 -4.05 3.95 -29.26
N PHE A 237 -5.12 3.42 -28.65
CA PHE A 237 -5.07 2.94 -27.27
C PHE A 237 -4.18 1.69 -27.13
N MET A 238 -4.27 0.77 -28.08
CA MET A 238 -3.39 -0.41 -28.12
C MET A 238 -1.93 -0.01 -28.27
N GLU A 239 -1.62 0.95 -29.14
CA GLU A 239 -0.26 1.51 -29.28
C GLU A 239 0.26 2.08 -27.93
N GLN A 240 -0.60 2.80 -27.20
CA GLN A 240 -0.28 3.30 -25.86
C GLN A 240 0.03 2.16 -24.88
N LEU A 241 -0.79 1.09 -24.87
CA LEU A 241 -0.55 -0.07 -24.01
C LEU A 241 0.76 -0.80 -24.38
N THR A 242 1.03 -1.01 -25.66
CA THR A 242 2.29 -1.58 -26.15
C THR A 242 3.48 -0.75 -25.68
N ARG A 243 3.40 0.57 -25.75
CA ARG A 243 4.48 1.44 -25.27
C ARG A 243 4.72 1.30 -23.77
N VAL A 244 3.66 1.21 -22.95
CA VAL A 244 3.81 0.99 -21.51
C VAL A 244 4.38 -0.40 -21.22
N HIS A 245 3.97 -1.42 -21.99
CA HIS A 245 4.51 -2.77 -21.86
C HIS A 245 6.01 -2.81 -22.17
N GLU A 246 6.47 -2.15 -23.24
CA GLU A 246 7.89 -2.05 -23.56
C GLU A 246 8.70 -1.29 -22.49
N LEU A 247 8.12 -0.26 -21.87
CA LEU A 247 8.74 0.40 -20.71
C LEU A 247 8.90 -0.57 -19.53
N PHE A 248 7.91 -1.42 -19.27
CA PHE A 248 8.00 -2.41 -18.21
C PHE A 248 9.04 -3.48 -18.53
N LYS A 249 9.06 -4.01 -19.75
CA LYS A 249 10.10 -4.95 -20.22
C LYS A 249 11.50 -4.38 -20.06
N THR A 250 11.69 -3.12 -20.45
CA THR A 250 12.96 -2.40 -20.31
C THR A 250 13.35 -2.25 -18.84
N HIS A 251 12.39 -1.93 -17.96
CA HIS A 251 12.62 -1.80 -16.53
C HIS A 251 13.08 -3.13 -15.90
N VAL A 252 12.41 -4.24 -16.23
CA VAL A 252 12.80 -5.58 -15.74
C VAL A 252 14.18 -5.96 -16.27
N SER A 253 14.41 -5.84 -17.58
CA SER A 253 15.68 -6.21 -18.22
C SER A 253 16.86 -5.41 -17.68
N LYS A 254 16.65 -4.14 -17.33
CA LYS A 254 17.68 -3.28 -16.72
C LYS A 254 18.12 -3.80 -15.35
N HIS A 255 17.19 -4.25 -14.52
CA HIS A 255 17.50 -4.65 -13.14
C HIS A 255 17.79 -6.15 -13.00
N ARG A 256 17.28 -6.97 -13.93
CA ARG A 256 17.55 -8.42 -13.99
C ARG A 256 18.05 -8.81 -15.39
N PRO A 257 19.28 -8.44 -15.77
CA PRO A 257 19.83 -8.73 -17.10
C PRO A 257 19.97 -10.23 -17.41
N GLN A 258 19.94 -11.09 -16.40
CA GLN A 258 19.95 -12.55 -16.54
C GLN A 258 18.60 -13.16 -16.96
N VAL A 259 17.54 -12.35 -16.99
CA VAL A 259 16.19 -12.79 -17.32
C VAL A 259 15.95 -12.69 -18.83
N GLU A 260 15.47 -13.76 -19.45
CA GLU A 260 15.07 -13.78 -20.85
C GLU A 260 13.69 -13.13 -21.02
N ILE A 261 13.67 -11.80 -21.24
CA ILE A 261 12.45 -10.99 -21.19
C ILE A 261 11.36 -11.45 -22.16
N GLU A 262 11.73 -11.96 -23.34
CA GLU A 262 10.81 -12.46 -24.36
C GLU A 262 10.02 -13.69 -23.89
N LYS A 263 10.56 -14.49 -22.98
CA LYS A 263 9.88 -15.69 -22.44
C LYS A 263 8.87 -15.36 -21.36
N ILE A 264 9.06 -14.25 -20.64
CA ILE A 264 8.32 -13.94 -19.42
C ILE A 264 7.42 -12.70 -19.53
N ALA A 265 7.55 -11.91 -20.59
CA ALA A 265 6.71 -10.74 -20.84
C ALA A 265 5.40 -11.12 -21.55
N THR A 266 4.82 -12.26 -21.17
CA THR A 266 3.54 -12.79 -21.69
C THR A 266 2.33 -12.29 -20.90
N GLY A 267 2.56 -11.72 -19.71
CA GLY A 267 1.52 -11.37 -18.75
C GLY A 267 1.14 -12.50 -17.79
N GLU A 268 1.72 -13.68 -17.92
CA GLU A 268 1.49 -14.80 -17.01
C GLU A 268 2.17 -14.59 -15.66
N ALA A 269 1.60 -15.15 -14.60
CA ALA A 269 2.23 -15.28 -13.29
C ALA A 269 2.61 -16.75 -13.07
N TRP A 270 3.75 -16.96 -12.43
CA TRP A 270 4.30 -18.28 -12.13
C TRP A 270 4.43 -18.47 -10.64
N HIS A 271 4.43 -19.72 -10.19
CA HIS A 271 4.85 -19.99 -8.81
C HIS A 271 6.36 -19.77 -8.67
N ALA A 272 6.83 -19.41 -7.48
CA ALA A 272 8.24 -19.16 -7.22
C ALA A 272 9.15 -20.33 -7.63
N ASN A 273 8.71 -21.57 -7.39
CA ASN A 273 9.42 -22.79 -7.81
C ASN A 273 9.75 -22.81 -9.31
N GLU A 274 8.83 -22.35 -10.15
CA GLU A 274 9.01 -22.26 -11.61
C GLU A 274 9.83 -21.03 -11.97
N SER A 275 9.60 -19.93 -11.24
CA SER A 275 10.25 -18.63 -11.41
C SER A 275 11.76 -18.67 -11.18
N LEU A 276 12.26 -19.62 -10.37
CA LEU A 276 13.70 -19.80 -10.14
C LEU A 276 14.43 -20.16 -11.44
N ALA A 277 13.86 -21.07 -12.24
CA ALA A 277 14.44 -21.46 -13.54
C ALA A 277 14.35 -20.34 -14.60
N LEU A 278 13.43 -19.39 -14.40
CA LEU A 278 13.25 -18.19 -15.24
C LEU A 278 14.10 -17.00 -14.77
N ASN A 279 14.91 -17.17 -13.71
CA ASN A 279 15.68 -16.13 -13.04
C ASN A 279 14.84 -14.94 -12.51
N LEU A 280 13.53 -15.16 -12.33
CA LEU A 280 12.61 -14.16 -11.79
C LEU A 280 12.80 -13.98 -10.27
N VAL A 281 13.29 -15.03 -9.60
CA VAL A 281 13.69 -15.06 -8.20
C VAL A 281 15.07 -15.71 -8.09
N ASP A 282 15.79 -15.44 -7.02
CA ASP A 282 17.16 -15.94 -6.77
C ASP A 282 17.21 -17.10 -5.78
N ASP A 283 16.18 -17.24 -4.93
CA ASP A 283 16.16 -18.24 -3.86
C ASP A 283 14.73 -18.59 -3.43
N LEU A 284 14.57 -19.79 -2.89
CA LEU A 284 13.29 -20.33 -2.45
C LEU A 284 13.28 -20.49 -0.92
N MET A 285 12.72 -19.51 -0.23
CA MET A 285 12.53 -19.53 1.22
C MET A 285 11.51 -18.46 1.64
N THR A 286 10.93 -18.61 2.82
CA THR A 286 10.03 -17.60 3.38
C THR A 286 10.81 -16.42 3.97
N SER A 287 10.16 -15.28 4.10
CA SER A 287 10.73 -14.14 4.82
C SER A 287 11.04 -14.49 6.28
N ASP A 288 10.23 -15.35 6.92
CA ASP A 288 10.46 -15.85 8.27
C ASP A 288 11.78 -16.62 8.39
N GLU A 289 12.05 -17.53 7.46
CA GLU A 289 13.30 -18.31 7.43
C GLU A 289 14.51 -17.40 7.20
N TYR A 290 14.40 -16.48 6.23
CA TYR A 290 15.46 -15.54 5.90
C TYR A 290 15.81 -14.65 7.09
N LEU A 291 14.81 -14.02 7.70
CA LEU A 291 14.98 -13.10 8.82
C LEU A 291 15.44 -13.84 10.09
N ALA A 292 14.91 -15.04 10.37
CA ALA A 292 15.39 -15.86 11.50
C ALA A 292 16.86 -16.25 11.35
N THR A 293 17.31 -16.51 10.11
CA THR A 293 18.72 -16.79 9.82
C THR A 293 19.59 -15.55 10.05
N LYS A 294 19.15 -14.38 9.56
CA LYS A 294 19.85 -13.10 9.77
C LYS A 294 19.92 -12.70 11.25
N ALA A 295 18.87 -12.97 12.03
CA ALA A 295 18.79 -12.62 13.45
C ALA A 295 19.90 -13.25 14.32
N LYS A 296 20.53 -14.33 13.85
CA LYS A 296 21.66 -14.99 14.54
C LYS A 296 22.95 -14.16 14.52
N GLY A 297 23.12 -13.29 13.50
CA GLY A 297 24.37 -12.56 13.26
C GLY A 297 24.23 -11.04 13.08
N ALA A 298 23.01 -10.55 12.84
CA ALA A 298 22.73 -9.14 12.56
C ALA A 298 21.73 -8.54 13.56
N GLU A 299 21.76 -7.21 13.69
CA GLU A 299 20.73 -6.45 14.40
C GLU A 299 19.58 -6.13 13.44
N LEU A 300 18.43 -6.78 13.63
CA LEU A 300 17.24 -6.57 12.80
C LEU A 300 16.41 -5.43 13.38
N ILE A 301 16.24 -4.39 12.57
CA ILE A 301 15.50 -3.17 12.92
C ILE A 301 14.35 -3.03 11.93
N HIS A 302 13.13 -3.33 12.39
CA HIS A 302 11.95 -3.08 11.58
C HIS A 302 11.55 -1.61 11.70
N LEU A 303 11.41 -0.94 10.55
CA LEU A 303 11.01 0.45 10.44
C LEU A 303 9.58 0.54 9.94
N GLU A 304 8.79 1.39 10.60
CA GLU A 304 7.39 1.62 10.23
C GLU A 304 7.06 3.10 10.41
N PHE A 305 6.53 3.72 9.35
CA PHE A 305 6.01 5.08 9.39
C PHE A 305 4.49 5.07 9.56
N ALA A 306 4.04 5.34 10.78
CA ALA A 306 2.63 5.40 11.13
C ALA A 306 2.11 6.83 10.99
N ARG A 307 1.11 7.04 10.11
CA ARG A 307 0.32 8.28 10.11
C ARG A 307 -0.72 8.21 11.23
N PRO A 308 -0.93 9.31 11.99
CA PRO A 308 -2.01 9.35 12.96
C PRO A 308 -3.33 9.12 12.23
N LYS A 309 -4.09 8.09 12.63
CA LYS A 309 -5.42 7.82 12.08
C LYS A 309 -6.26 9.09 12.22
N THR A 310 -6.66 9.70 11.12
CA THR A 310 -7.66 10.77 11.16
C THR A 310 -8.95 10.14 11.67
N SER A 311 -9.40 10.53 12.88
CA SER A 311 -10.66 10.03 13.43
C SER A 311 -11.81 10.30 12.45
N ALA A 312 -12.78 9.38 12.38
CA ALA A 312 -13.95 9.53 11.51
C ALA A 312 -14.68 10.87 11.74
N LEU A 313 -14.72 11.33 13.00
CA LEU A 313 -15.23 12.64 13.39
C LEU A 313 -14.47 13.81 12.76
N ARG A 314 -13.15 13.68 12.56
CA ARG A 314 -12.32 14.71 11.92
C ARG A 314 -12.50 14.74 10.40
N LYS A 315 -12.79 13.59 9.75
CA LYS A 315 -13.19 13.52 8.33
C LYS A 315 -14.57 14.17 8.09
N LEU A 316 -15.48 14.03 9.06
CA LEU A 316 -16.80 14.69 9.06
C LEU A 316 -16.65 16.21 9.20
N ILE A 317 -15.81 16.69 10.13
CA ILE A 317 -15.62 18.12 10.39
C ILE A 317 -14.78 18.82 9.30
N SER A 318 -13.86 18.11 8.61
CA SER A 318 -13.04 18.67 7.54
C SER A 318 -13.77 18.81 6.19
N GLY A 319 -15.09 18.63 6.14
CA GLY A 319 -15.88 18.81 4.92
C GLY A 319 -15.63 17.76 3.83
N SER A 320 -14.97 16.64 4.15
CA SER A 320 -14.72 15.56 3.19
C SER A 320 -15.91 14.60 3.01
N VAL A 321 -17.09 15.00 3.51
CA VAL A 321 -18.37 14.31 3.29
C VAL A 321 -18.91 14.70 1.91
N THR A 322 -18.22 14.30 0.85
CA THR A 322 -18.83 14.26 -0.50
C THR A 322 -19.13 12.84 -0.94
N THR A 323 -18.69 11.81 -0.21
CA THR A 323 -18.84 10.40 -0.62
C THR A 323 -19.84 9.58 0.19
N GLY A 324 -20.43 10.13 1.28
CA GLY A 324 -21.40 9.41 2.12
C GLY A 324 -22.87 9.69 1.84
N LEU A 325 -23.19 10.79 1.16
CA LEU A 325 -24.59 11.20 0.91
C LEU A 325 -25.18 10.65 -0.40
N GLU A 326 -24.36 10.23 -1.37
CA GLU A 326 -24.86 9.64 -2.62
C GLU A 326 -25.39 8.22 -2.45
N GLN A 327 -24.92 7.46 -1.46
CA GLN A 327 -25.36 6.07 -1.25
C GLN A 327 -26.73 5.93 -0.56
N HIS A 328 -27.33 7.02 -0.09
CA HIS A 328 -28.62 6.99 0.62
C HIS A 328 -29.71 7.87 0.02
N LEU A 329 -29.40 8.70 -0.98
CA LEU A 329 -30.39 9.52 -1.69
C LEU A 329 -31.52 8.70 -2.38
N PRO A 330 -31.27 7.52 -3.01
CA PRO A 330 -32.36 6.76 -3.63
C PRO A 330 -33.31 6.10 -2.62
N ARG A 331 -32.91 5.93 -1.34
CA ARG A 331 -33.80 5.39 -0.28
C ARG A 331 -34.71 6.46 0.33
N PHE A 332 -34.29 7.72 0.33
CA PHE A 332 -35.09 8.81 0.88
C PHE A 332 -36.20 9.28 -0.09
N LEU A 333 -35.94 9.22 -1.41
CA LEU A 333 -36.94 9.51 -2.44
C LEU A 333 -38.01 8.41 -2.62
N ALA A 334 -37.69 7.17 -2.23
CA ALA A 334 -38.65 6.06 -2.25
C ALA A 334 -39.73 6.14 -1.14
N LEU A 335 -39.52 6.98 -0.12
CA LEU A 335 -40.50 7.20 0.96
C LEU A 335 -41.54 8.29 0.63
N PHE A 336 -41.31 9.11 -0.40
CA PHE A 336 -42.24 10.17 -0.83
C PHE A 336 -43.03 9.84 -2.10
N THR A 337 -42.83 8.65 -2.70
CA THR A 337 -43.52 8.21 -3.92
C THR A 337 -44.58 7.13 -3.68
N LYS A 338 -44.92 6.85 -2.41
CA LYS A 338 -46.02 5.96 -2.04
C LYS A 338 -47.12 6.70 -1.30
N THR A 339 -47.95 7.43 -2.04
CA THR A 339 -49.34 7.71 -1.65
C THR A 339 -50.15 8.13 -2.88
N HIS A 340 -51.11 7.25 -3.23
CA HIS A 340 -52.24 7.35 -4.16
C HIS A 340 -52.00 7.55 -5.65
#